data_AF-A0A970RJP0-F1
#
_entry.id   AF-A0A970RJP0-F1
#
_cell.length_a   1.000
_cell.length_b   1.000
_cell.length_c   1.000
_cell.angle_alpha   90.00
_cell.angle_beta   90.00
_cell.angle_gamma   90.00
#
_symmetry.space_group_name_H-M   'P 1'
#
loop_
_entity.id
_entity.type
_entity.pdbx_description
1 polymer ?
#
loop_
_entity_poly.entity_id
_entity_poly.type
_entity_poly.pdbx_seq_one_letter_code
_entity_poly.pdbx_strand_id
1 'polypeptide(L)'
;MQQKQKPSTCYSYENDDRCATKKCIDLSKTVNQLCTADPELESILADIGFVEIVKPLMLSTVGRVMTIPKGCALRNIDLETVKRKLVEHGYTLEEEHR
;
A
#
# COMPACT_ATOMS: atom_id res chain seq x y z
N MET A 1 -12.48 -14.57 35.46
CA MET A 1 -12.92 -13.35 34.76
C MET A 1 -11.83 -13.00 33.74
N GLN A 2 -12.00 -13.37 32.47
CA GLN A 2 -11.03 -13.06 31.42
C GLN A 2 -11.72 -12.11 30.43
N GLN A 3 -11.20 -10.89 30.38
CA GLN A 3 -11.67 -9.83 29.48
C GLN A 3 -11.27 -10.17 28.05
N LYS A 4 -12.25 -10.01 27.16
CA LYS A 4 -12.12 -10.17 25.71
C LYS A 4 -11.33 -8.98 25.15
N GLN A 5 -10.25 -9.25 24.42
CA GLN A 5 -9.72 -8.32 23.42
C GLN A 5 -9.78 -9.01 22.07
N LYS A 6 -10.47 -8.34 21.15
CA LYS A 6 -10.84 -8.83 19.82
C LYS A 6 -9.61 -8.76 18.91
N PRO A 7 -9.26 -9.82 18.16
CA PRO A 7 -8.27 -9.73 17.10
C PRO A 7 -8.89 -8.99 15.90
N SER A 8 -8.28 -7.87 15.50
CA SER A 8 -8.67 -7.09 14.33
C SER A 8 -8.24 -7.82 13.05
N THR A 9 -9.15 -8.67 12.56
CA THR A 9 -9.41 -9.03 11.16
C THR A 9 -8.21 -9.39 10.28
N CYS A 10 -7.80 -10.66 10.33
CA CYS A 10 -7.21 -11.35 9.17
C CYS A 10 -8.38 -12.01 8.42
N TYR A 11 -8.75 -11.50 7.25
CA TYR A 11 -9.86 -12.05 6.45
C TYR A 11 -9.38 -13.26 5.63
N SER A 12 -10.10 -14.36 5.81
CA SER A 12 -10.25 -15.55 4.94
C SER A 12 -8.99 -16.28 4.47
N TYR A 13 -8.67 -17.38 5.17
CA TYR A 13 -8.02 -18.55 4.57
C TYR A 13 -9.12 -19.38 3.88
N GLU A 14 -9.24 -19.24 2.56
CA GLU A 14 -9.91 -20.22 1.71
C GLU A 14 -8.82 -20.92 0.88
N ASN A 15 -8.80 -22.25 0.96
CA ASN A 15 -7.87 -23.13 0.27
C ASN A 15 -8.28 -23.21 -1.22
N ASP A 16 -7.49 -22.62 -2.11
CA ASP A 16 -7.37 -23.02 -3.52
C ASP A 16 -5.87 -23.02 -3.88
N ASP A 17 -5.34 -24.19 -4.18
CA ASP A 17 -3.93 -24.47 -4.51
C ASP A 17 -3.49 -23.88 -5.87
N ARG A 18 -3.79 -22.61 -6.14
CA ARG A 18 -3.25 -21.86 -7.28
C ARG A 18 -2.84 -20.45 -6.89
N CYS A 19 -1.56 -20.17 -7.13
CA CYS A 19 -0.89 -18.87 -7.22
C CYS A 19 -0.19 -18.36 -5.95
N ALA A 20 1.09 -18.70 -5.86
CA ALA A 20 2.07 -17.91 -5.14
C ALA A 20 2.08 -16.47 -5.70
N THR A 21 1.59 -15.49 -4.93
CA THR A 21 2.11 -14.12 -4.77
C THR A 21 1.11 -13.31 -3.95
N LYS A 22 1.33 -13.19 -2.64
CA LYS A 22 0.48 -12.34 -1.78
C LYS A 22 0.78 -10.87 -2.13
N LYS A 23 -0.11 -10.21 -2.86
CA LYS A 23 -0.07 -8.76 -3.15
C LYS A 23 -0.40 -7.95 -1.89
N CYS A 24 0.49 -7.97 -0.88
CA CYS A 24 0.33 -7.21 0.36
C CYS A 24 1.16 -5.92 0.33
N ILE A 25 0.52 -4.78 0.64
CA ILE A 25 1.17 -3.46 0.76
C ILE A 25 1.12 -3.02 2.21
N ASP A 26 2.30 -2.75 2.77
CA ASP A 26 2.46 -2.12 4.07
C ASP A 26 2.57 -0.61 3.90
N LEU A 27 1.58 0.14 4.40
CA LEU A 27 1.51 1.60 4.24
C LEU A 27 2.58 2.35 5.05
N SER A 28 3.29 1.67 5.95
CA SER A 28 4.44 2.23 6.68
C SER A 28 5.72 2.23 5.82
N LYS A 29 5.79 1.37 4.80
CA LYS A 29 6.93 1.32 3.86
C LYS A 29 6.93 2.51 2.92
N THR A 30 8.12 2.82 2.43
CA THR A 30 8.30 3.94 1.52
C THR A 30 7.87 3.57 0.11
N VAL A 31 7.45 4.55 -0.67
CA VAL A 31 7.00 4.34 -2.06
C VAL A 31 8.11 3.67 -2.88
N ASN A 32 9.37 4.02 -2.65
CA ASN A 32 10.51 3.35 -3.28
C ASN A 32 10.56 1.86 -2.95
N GLN A 33 10.44 1.47 -1.68
CA GLN A 33 10.47 0.06 -1.28
C GLN A 33 9.33 -0.73 -1.90
N LEU A 34 8.13 -0.14 -1.91
CA LEU A 34 6.93 -0.76 -2.47
C LEU A 34 7.05 -0.95 -3.99
N CYS A 35 7.42 0.09 -4.75
CA CYS A 35 7.60 -0.02 -6.20
C CYS A 35 8.81 -0.89 -6.61
N THR A 36 9.83 -1.00 -5.75
CA THR A 36 10.97 -1.90 -6.01
C THR A 36 10.57 -3.36 -5.81
N ALA A 37 9.71 -3.65 -4.82
CA ALA A 37 9.19 -4.99 -4.58
C ALA A 37 8.13 -5.40 -5.62
N ASP A 38 7.34 -4.44 -6.09
CA ASP A 38 6.31 -4.65 -7.09
C ASP A 38 6.25 -3.47 -8.08
N PRO A 39 6.89 -3.58 -9.26
CA PRO A 39 6.90 -2.50 -10.26
C PRO A 39 5.53 -2.23 -10.89
N GLU A 40 4.56 -3.14 -10.79
CA GLU A 40 3.18 -2.90 -11.26
C GLU A 40 2.53 -1.76 -10.44
N LEU A 41 2.86 -1.69 -9.14
CA LEU A 41 2.37 -0.68 -8.23
C LEU A 41 2.77 0.74 -8.65
N GLU A 42 3.90 0.90 -9.35
CA GLU A 42 4.35 2.20 -9.86
C GLU A 42 3.30 2.81 -10.80
N SER A 43 2.76 1.99 -11.71
CA SER A 43 1.77 2.43 -12.69
C SER A 43 0.44 2.76 -12.03
N ILE A 44 0.03 1.97 -11.03
CA ILE A 44 -1.20 2.20 -10.27
C ILE A 44 -1.11 3.48 -9.44
N LEU A 45 0.02 3.72 -8.76
CA LEU A 45 0.25 4.94 -8.00
C LEU A 45 0.28 6.16 -8.92
N ALA A 46 0.88 6.07 -10.11
CA ALA A 46 0.78 7.12 -11.12
C ALA A 46 -0.68 7.45 -11.46
N ASP A 47 -1.52 6.45 -11.76
CA ASP A 47 -2.93 6.63 -12.10
C ASP A 47 -3.74 7.30 -10.97
N ILE A 48 -3.44 6.95 -9.72
CA ILE A 48 -4.08 7.51 -8.53
C ILE A 48 -3.64 8.97 -8.24
N GLY A 49 -2.55 9.45 -8.87
CA GLY A 49 -2.09 10.84 -8.76
C GLY A 49 -0.68 11.02 -8.17
N PHE A 50 0.07 9.94 -7.94
CA PHE A 50 1.47 9.98 -7.49
C PHE A 50 2.47 10.14 -8.64
N VAL A 51 2.03 10.63 -9.81
CA VAL A 51 2.80 10.72 -11.07
C VAL A 51 4.21 11.26 -10.87
N GLU A 52 4.40 12.29 -10.06
CA GLU A 52 5.73 12.86 -9.82
C GLU A 52 6.60 12.03 -8.88
N ILE A 53 6.00 11.35 -7.89
CA ILE A 53 6.73 10.57 -6.89
C ILE A 53 7.29 9.29 -7.52
N VAL A 54 6.57 8.72 -8.48
CA VAL A 54 6.98 7.51 -9.19
C VAL A 54 8.04 7.73 -10.27
N LYS A 55 8.32 9.00 -10.66
CA LYS A 55 9.40 9.29 -11.61
C LYS A 55 10.74 8.77 -11.08
N PRO A 56 11.61 8.16 -11.92
CA PRO A 56 12.83 7.49 -11.45
C PRO A 56 13.73 8.34 -10.54
N LEU A 57 13.91 9.62 -10.87
CA LEU A 57 14.69 10.57 -10.08
C LEU A 57 14.07 10.83 -8.70
N MET A 58 12.74 11.02 -8.66
CA MET A 58 12.00 11.30 -7.43
C MET A 58 11.88 10.04 -6.58
N LEU A 59 11.59 8.89 -7.19
CA LEU A 59 11.52 7.60 -6.52
C LEU A 59 12.85 7.24 -5.83
N SER A 60 13.97 7.54 -6.50
CA SER A 60 15.33 7.29 -5.96
C SER A 60 15.77 8.29 -4.88
N THR A 61 15.05 9.40 -4.71
CA THR A 61 15.38 10.45 -3.74
C THR A 61 14.26 10.59 -2.70
N VAL A 62 13.23 11.37 -3.01
CA VAL A 62 12.06 11.63 -2.16
C VAL A 62 11.29 10.34 -1.85
N GLY A 63 11.18 9.44 -2.82
CA GLY A 63 10.48 8.16 -2.67
C GLY A 63 11.06 7.25 -1.60
N ARG A 64 12.30 7.47 -1.15
CA ARG A 64 12.94 6.70 -0.06
C ARG A 64 12.47 7.10 1.33
N VAL A 65 11.89 8.29 1.49
CA VAL A 65 11.40 8.82 2.78
C VAL A 65 9.90 9.08 2.77
N MET A 66 9.31 9.11 1.58
CA MET A 66 7.88 9.29 1.35
C MET A 66 7.15 7.96 1.47
N THR A 67 6.11 7.91 2.30
CA THR A 67 5.14 6.80 2.35
C THR A 67 3.86 7.19 1.61
N ILE A 68 3.00 6.22 1.28
CA ILE A 68 1.72 6.49 0.62
C ILE A 68 0.88 7.49 1.44
N PRO A 69 0.67 7.33 2.77
CA PRO A 69 -0.08 8.30 3.56
C PRO A 69 0.51 9.71 3.55
N LYS A 70 1.83 9.84 3.62
CA LYS A 70 2.51 11.16 3.56
C LYS A 70 2.37 11.80 2.18
N GLY A 71 2.45 11.00 1.11
CA GLY A 71 2.26 11.50 -0.25
C GLY A 71 0.82 11.93 -0.51
N CYS A 72 -0.17 11.22 0.03
CA CYS A 72 -1.58 11.64 0.02
C CYS A 72 -1.76 13.02 0.66
N ALA A 73 -1.21 13.21 1.87
CA ALA A 73 -1.28 14.48 2.58
C ALA A 73 -0.61 15.62 1.79
N LEU A 74 0.54 15.37 1.17
CA LEU A 74 1.24 16.38 0.37
C LEU A 74 0.50 16.74 -0.93
N ARG A 75 -0.12 15.74 -1.57
CA ARG A 75 -0.80 15.89 -2.87
C ARG A 75 -2.28 16.25 -2.73
N ASN A 76 -2.79 16.41 -1.52
CA ASN A 76 -4.21 16.59 -1.22
C ASN A 76 -5.08 15.48 -1.86
N ILE A 77 -4.58 14.24 -1.82
CA ILE A 77 -5.31 13.05 -2.25
C ILE A 77 -5.88 12.38 -1.01
N ASP A 78 -7.15 12.00 -1.07
CA ASP A 78 -7.80 11.27 0.01
C ASP A 78 -7.21 9.86 0.17
N LEU A 79 -6.74 9.53 1.37
CA LEU A 79 -6.08 8.26 1.64
C LEU A 79 -7.04 7.07 1.46
N GLU A 80 -8.31 7.21 1.85
CA GLU A 80 -9.29 6.13 1.67
C GLU A 80 -9.51 5.80 0.19
N THR A 81 -9.51 6.82 -0.67
CA THR A 81 -9.60 6.66 -2.12
C THR A 81 -8.42 5.86 -2.67
N VAL A 82 -7.20 6.14 -2.21
CA VAL A 82 -6.00 5.37 -2.59
C VAL A 82 -6.12 3.92 -2.11
N LYS A 83 -6.50 3.71 -0.85
CA LYS A 83 -6.69 2.37 -0.28
C LYS A 83 -7.69 1.56 -1.10
N ARG A 84 -8.85 2.15 -1.41
CA ARG A 84 -9.88 1.49 -2.22
C ARG A 84 -9.35 1.10 -3.59
N LYS A 85 -8.65 2.00 -4.28
CA LYS A 85 -8.05 1.71 -5.58
C LYS A 85 -7.06 0.55 -5.52
N LEU A 86 -6.17 0.54 -4.53
CA LEU A 86 -5.24 -0.57 -4.33
C LEU A 86 -5.98 -1.90 -4.11
N VAL A 87 -7.04 -1.91 -3.31
CA VAL A 87 -7.87 -3.11 -3.11
C VAL A 87 -8.59 -3.54 -4.40
N GLU A 88 -9.09 -2.60 -5.21
CA GLU A 88 -9.68 -2.88 -6.53
C GLU A 88 -8.67 -3.53 -7.49
N HIS A 89 -7.37 -3.21 -7.34
CA HIS A 89 -6.27 -3.84 -8.08
C HIS A 89 -5.80 -5.18 -7.46
N GLY A 90 -6.48 -5.67 -6.42
CA GLY A 90 -6.19 -6.96 -5.78
C GLY A 90 -5.13 -6.90 -4.68
N TYR A 91 -4.79 -5.71 -4.17
CA TYR A 91 -3.86 -5.57 -3.06
C TYR A 91 -4.56 -5.68 -1.71
N THR A 92 -3.91 -6.35 -0.77
CA THR A 92 -4.25 -6.32 0.65
C THR A 92 -3.40 -5.25 1.34
N LEU A 93 -4.00 -4.48 2.25
CA LEU A 93 -3.32 -3.37 2.93
C LEU A 93 -3.03 -3.73 4.38
N GLU A 94 -1.79 -3.51 4.81
CA GLU A 94 -1.36 -3.61 6.19
C GLU A 94 -1.05 -2.21 6.73
N GLU A 95 -1.66 -1.88 7.87
CA GLU A 95 -1.49 -0.60 8.55
C GLU A 95 -1.01 -0.83 9.98
N GLU A 96 0.10 -0.20 10.35
CA GLU A 96 0.53 -0.21 11.75
C GLU A 96 -0.43 0.66 12.59
N HIS A 97 -1.21 0.03 13.46
CA HIS A 97 -1.92 0.72 14.54
C HIS A 97 -0.94 0.98 15.67
N ARG A 98 -0.46 2.22 15.79
CA ARG A 98 0.34 2.67 16.93
C ARG A 98 -0.49 3.55 17.86
#